data_AF-A0A930UG66-F1
#
_entry.id   AF-A0A930UG66-F1
#
_cell.length_a   1.000
_cell.length_b   1.000
_cell.length_c   1.000
_cell.angle_alpha   90.00
_cell.angle_beta   90.00
_cell.angle_gamma   90.00
#
_symmetry.space_group_name_H-M   'P 1'
#
loop_
_entity.id
_entity.type
_entity.pdbx_description
1 polymer ?
#
loop_
_entity_poly.entity_id
_entity_poly.type
_entity_poly.pdbx_seq_one_letter_code
_entity_poly.pdbx_strand_id
1 'polypeptide(L)'
;MEMTPPLAALLQVADAAAAKGAACKVATVTKDAGDVAILAALLESQLRAGRRLAVMGMGENETARRSRVELGRAGSYFVYAKHGAHESAPGQPGLDWLAAQLRA
;
A
#
# COMPACT_ATOMS: atom_id res chain seq x y z
N MET A 1 -14.95 -12.90 -5.30
CA MET A 1 -14.65 -11.94 -4.21
C MET A 1 -13.17 -11.62 -4.30
N GLU A 2 -12.81 -10.40 -4.73
CA GLU A 2 -11.41 -10.05 -5.02
C GLU A 2 -10.57 -10.10 -3.74
N MET A 3 -9.37 -10.68 -3.83
CA MET A 3 -8.36 -10.82 -2.77
C MET A 3 -7.08 -10.14 -3.25
N THR A 4 -6.12 -9.88 -2.36
CA THR A 4 -4.80 -9.42 -2.80
C THR A 4 -4.21 -10.49 -3.72
N PRO A 5 -3.83 -10.16 -4.98
CA PRO A 5 -3.24 -11.13 -5.87
C PRO A 5 -1.96 -11.75 -5.27
N PRO A 6 -1.58 -12.97 -5.67
CA PRO A 6 -0.33 -13.57 -5.23
C PRO A 6 0.87 -12.66 -5.53
N LEU A 7 1.88 -12.70 -4.66
CA LEU A 7 3.09 -11.87 -4.76
C LEU A 7 3.73 -11.91 -6.16
N ALA A 8 3.79 -13.08 -6.79
CA ALA A 8 4.34 -13.24 -8.13
C ALA A 8 3.64 -12.37 -9.19
N ALA A 9 2.31 -12.24 -9.12
CA ALA A 9 1.56 -11.39 -10.05
C ALA A 9 1.82 -9.90 -9.78
N LEU A 10 1.95 -9.51 -8.51
CA LEU A 10 2.27 -8.13 -8.15
C LEU A 10 3.70 -7.72 -8.56
N LEU A 11 4.66 -8.65 -8.47
CA LEU A 11 6.02 -8.44 -8.95
C LEU A 11 6.04 -8.19 -10.47
N GLN A 12 5.25 -8.94 -11.25
CA GLN A 12 5.12 -8.70 -12.69
C GLN A 12 4.61 -7.28 -13.00
N VAL A 13 3.66 -6.77 -12.21
CA VAL A 13 3.18 -5.38 -12.35
C VAL A 13 4.30 -4.37 -12.05
N ALA A 14 5.07 -4.60 -10.99
CA ALA A 14 6.18 -3.74 -10.60
C ALA A 14 7.31 -3.75 -11.65
N ASP A 15 7.67 -4.92 -12.17
CA ASP A 15 8.65 -5.08 -13.24
C ASP A 15 8.20 -4.42 -14.54
N ALA A 16 6.92 -4.57 -14.91
CA ALA A 16 6.37 -3.92 -16.09
C ALA A 16 6.37 -2.39 -15.98
N ALA A 17 6.14 -1.83 -14.78
CA ALA A 17 6.26 -0.40 -14.54
C ALA A 17 7.73 0.06 -14.63
N ALA A 18 8.64 -0.69 -14.01
CA ALA A 18 10.07 -0.40 -14.03
C ALA A 18 10.66 -0.44 -15.45
N ALA A 19 10.25 -1.40 -16.28
CA ALA A 19 10.66 -1.51 -17.68
C ALA A 19 10.25 -0.29 -18.52
N LYS A 20 9.22 0.45 -18.08
CA LYS A 20 8.75 1.69 -18.72
C LYS A 20 9.34 2.95 -18.08
N GLY A 21 10.25 2.81 -17.12
CA GLY A 21 10.77 3.94 -16.33
C GLY A 21 9.71 4.63 -15.47
N ALA A 22 8.60 3.96 -15.18
CA ALA A 22 7.48 4.52 -14.42
C ALA A 22 7.57 4.18 -12.93
N ALA A 23 7.06 5.07 -12.09
CA ALA A 23 6.80 4.76 -10.69
C ALA A 23 5.66 3.72 -10.59
N CYS A 24 5.87 2.67 -9.78
CA CYS A 24 4.84 1.67 -9.56
C CYS A 24 3.94 2.07 -8.38
N LYS A 25 2.62 1.87 -8.54
CA LYS A 25 1.63 1.97 -7.47
C LYS A 25 0.78 0.71 -7.46
N VAL A 26 0.67 0.07 -6.30
CA VAL A 26 -0.19 -1.11 -6.07
C VAL A 26 -1.16 -0.81 -4.95
N ALA A 27 -2.46 -0.98 -5.21
CA ALA A 27 -3.50 -0.87 -4.21
C ALA A 27 -4.46 -2.04 -4.37
N THR A 28 -4.64 -2.85 -3.33
CA THR A 28 -5.48 -4.05 -3.36
C THR A 28 -6.43 -4.05 -2.16
N VAL A 29 -7.56 -4.73 -2.28
CA VAL A 29 -8.43 -4.94 -1.11
C VAL A 29 -7.77 -5.94 -0.17
N THR A 30 -7.54 -5.54 1.08
CA THR A 30 -6.93 -6.37 2.12
C THR A 30 -7.97 -6.74 3.17
N LYS A 31 -8.08 -8.02 3.51
CA LYS A 31 -9.07 -8.55 4.47
C LYS A 31 -8.41 -9.01 5.76
N ASP A 32 -7.22 -9.58 5.65
CA ASP A 32 -6.50 -10.18 6.76
C ASP A 32 -5.00 -9.87 6.72
N ALA A 33 -4.29 -10.36 7.74
CA ALA A 33 -2.85 -10.15 7.87
C ALA A 33 -2.04 -10.85 6.76
N GLY A 34 -2.57 -11.90 6.12
CA GLY A 34 -1.93 -12.58 5.00
C GLY A 34 -1.88 -11.69 3.76
N ASP A 35 -2.97 -10.98 3.47
CA ASP A 35 -2.99 -9.96 2.41
C ASP A 35 -1.94 -8.86 2.66
N VAL A 36 -1.84 -8.37 3.90
CA VAL A 36 -0.85 -7.35 4.28
C VAL A 36 0.58 -7.87 4.15
N ALA A 37 0.83 -9.13 4.52
CA ALA A 37 2.14 -9.76 4.38
C ALA A 37 2.59 -9.86 2.91
N ILE A 38 1.66 -10.13 1.98
CA ILE A 38 1.96 -10.11 0.54
C ILE A 38 2.38 -8.71 0.09
N LEU A 39 1.66 -7.67 0.50
CA LEU A 39 2.00 -6.28 0.16
C LEU A 39 3.34 -5.83 0.79
N ALA A 40 3.64 -6.27 2.00
CA ALA A 40 4.91 -6.00 2.67
C ALA A 40 6.08 -6.69 1.95
N ALA A 41 5.91 -7.96 1.54
CA ALA A 41 6.92 -8.69 0.78
C ALA A 41 7.19 -8.05 -0.59
N LEU A 42 6.14 -7.53 -1.25
CA LEU A 42 6.27 -6.76 -2.48
C LEU A 42 7.10 -5.48 -2.23
N LEU A 43 6.78 -4.71 -1.20
CA LEU A 43 7.50 -3.49 -0.83
C LEU A 43 8.98 -3.77 -0.60
N GLU A 44 9.27 -4.74 0.25
CA GLU A 44 10.63 -5.12 0.61
C GLU A 44 11.44 -5.59 -0.61
N SER A 45 10.82 -6.34 -1.53
CA SER A 45 11.44 -6.73 -2.80
C SER A 45 11.81 -5.51 -3.65
N GLN A 46 10.91 -4.54 -3.81
CA GLN A 46 11.19 -3.34 -4.61
C GLN A 46 12.25 -2.44 -3.97
N LEU A 47 12.22 -2.28 -2.65
CA LEU A 47 13.23 -1.51 -1.92
C LEU A 47 14.62 -2.13 -2.05
N ARG A 48 14.74 -3.47 -1.94
CA ARG A 48 16.01 -4.18 -2.20
C ARG A 48 16.52 -4.01 -3.62
N ALA A 49 15.63 -3.88 -4.59
CA ALA A 49 15.98 -3.61 -5.98
C ALA A 49 16.31 -2.11 -6.24
N GLY A 50 16.31 -1.26 -5.21
CA GLY A 50 16.54 0.17 -5.34
C GLY A 50 15.39 0.94 -6.02
N ARG A 51 14.19 0.35 -6.06
CA ARG A 51 13.03 0.90 -6.77
C ARG A 51 12.04 1.54 -5.80
N ARG A 52 11.35 2.58 -6.28
CA ARG A 52 10.26 3.23 -5.55
C ARG A 52 8.94 2.54 -5.84
N LEU A 53 8.19 2.21 -4.79
CA LEU A 53 6.86 1.62 -4.88
C LEU A 53 5.92 2.34 -3.91
N ALA A 54 4.76 2.78 -4.39
CA ALA A 54 3.65 3.16 -3.52
C ALA A 54 2.70 1.97 -3.36
N VAL A 55 2.61 1.39 -2.17
CA VAL A 55 1.76 0.25 -1.87
C VAL A 55 0.86 0.51 -0.66
N MET A 56 -0.38 0.02 -0.72
CA MET A 56 -1.36 0.16 0.36
C MET A 56 -2.48 -0.89 0.28
N GLY A 57 -3.04 -1.27 1.43
CA GLY A 57 -4.31 -1.96 1.50
C GLY A 57 -5.50 -1.00 1.38
N MET A 58 -6.55 -1.47 0.71
CA MET A 58 -7.86 -0.84 0.59
C MET A 58 -8.91 -1.63 1.36
N GLY A 59 -9.99 -0.95 1.75
CA GLY A 59 -11.12 -1.55 2.47
C GLY A 59 -11.41 -0.83 3.77
N GLU A 60 -12.64 -0.92 4.24
CA GLU A 60 -13.11 -0.21 5.44
C GLU A 60 -12.71 -0.90 6.75
N ASN A 61 -12.13 -2.10 6.67
CA ASN A 61 -11.72 -2.85 7.85
C ASN A 61 -10.44 -2.27 8.49
N GLU A 62 -10.24 -2.59 9.76
CA GLU A 62 -9.10 -2.12 10.54
C GLU A 62 -7.75 -2.55 9.95
N THR A 63 -7.69 -3.77 9.39
CA THR A 63 -6.49 -4.32 8.75
C THR A 63 -6.02 -3.44 7.59
N ALA A 64 -6.93 -3.06 6.70
CA ALA A 64 -6.65 -2.17 5.58
C ALA A 64 -6.17 -0.80 6.07
N ARG A 65 -6.82 -0.23 7.08
CA ARG A 65 -6.42 1.05 7.66
C ARG A 65 -5.01 1.00 8.27
N ARG A 66 -4.70 -0.04 9.05
CA ARG A 66 -3.37 -0.25 9.67
C ARG A 66 -2.29 -0.50 8.63
N SER A 67 -2.59 -1.26 7.58
CA SER A 67 -1.63 -1.53 6.50
C SER A 67 -1.09 -0.23 5.86
N ARG A 68 -1.89 0.84 5.78
CA ARG A 68 -1.43 2.15 5.27
C ARG A 68 -0.34 2.76 6.15
N VAL A 69 -0.44 2.59 7.47
CA VAL A 69 0.58 3.06 8.43
C VAL A 69 1.80 2.17 8.36
N GLU A 70 1.61 0.86 8.46
CA GLU A 70 2.69 -0.13 8.50
C GLU A 70 3.55 -0.08 7.23
N LEU A 71 2.92 -0.11 6.06
CA LEU A 71 3.60 -0.01 4.77
C LEU A 71 4.22 1.38 4.55
N GLY A 72 3.55 2.44 5.03
CA GLY A 72 4.10 3.80 5.02
C GLY A 72 5.41 3.90 5.80
N ARG A 73 5.42 3.39 7.04
CA ARG A 73 6.63 3.32 7.88
C ARG A 73 7.70 2.41 7.28
N ALA A 74 7.30 1.34 6.60
CA ALA A 74 8.22 0.42 5.92
C ALA A 74 8.83 1.00 4.63
N GLY A 75 8.48 2.22 4.22
CA GLY A 75 9.11 2.90 3.08
C GLY A 75 8.28 2.94 1.80
N SER A 76 6.96 2.67 1.87
CA SER A 76 6.06 2.94 0.76
C SER A 76 6.15 4.41 0.35
N TYR A 77 6.32 4.68 -0.95
CA TYR A 77 6.73 6.00 -1.45
C TYR A 77 5.74 7.13 -1.13
N PHE A 78 4.45 6.82 -1.07
CA PHE A 78 3.42 7.70 -0.53
C PHE A 78 2.23 6.89 -0.04
N VAL A 79 1.45 7.50 0.85
CA VAL A 79 0.18 6.96 1.35
C VAL A 79 -0.94 7.99 1.13
N TYR A 80 -2.17 7.51 0.98
CA TYR A 80 -3.33 8.41 0.86
C TYR A 80 -4.10 8.48 2.18
N ALA A 81 -4.50 9.70 2.51
CA ALA A 81 -5.43 10.03 3.56
C ALA A 81 -6.62 10.79 2.98
N LYS A 82 -7.74 10.82 3.71
CA LYS A 82 -8.85 11.72 3.42
C LYS A 82 -8.64 13.07 4.11
N HIS A 83 -9.08 14.13 3.44
CA HIS A 83 -9.08 15.48 3.98
C HIS A 83 -10.53 15.95 4.14
N GLY A 84 -10.93 16.29 5.37
CA GLY A 84 -12.34 16.54 5.71
C GLY A 84 -13.20 15.29 5.61
N ALA A 85 -14.43 15.44 5.11
CA ALA A 85 -15.41 14.36 4.99
C ALA A 85 -15.26 13.49 3.73
N HIS A 86 -14.44 13.91 2.76
CA HIS A 86 -14.37 13.27 1.45
C HIS A 86 -13.25 12.24 1.37
N GLU A 87 -13.61 10.98 1.08
CA GLU A 87 -12.66 9.93 0.70
C GLU A 87 -12.69 9.68 -0.81
N SER A 88 -11.52 9.49 -1.40
CA SER A 88 -11.37 9.10 -2.82
C SER A 88 -11.31 7.58 -3.01
N ALA A 89 -11.15 6.83 -1.91
CA ALA A 89 -11.15 5.38 -1.91
C ALA A 89 -11.56 4.84 -0.52
N PRO A 90 -12.20 3.66 -0.45
CA PRO A 90 -12.64 3.09 0.82
C PRO A 90 -11.51 2.91 1.83
N GLY A 91 -11.77 3.29 3.08
CA GLY A 91 -10.84 3.09 4.20
C GLY A 91 -9.67 4.06 4.24
N GLN A 92 -9.81 5.25 3.67
CA GLN A 92 -8.82 6.31 3.85
C GLN A 92 -8.93 6.89 5.28
N PRO A 93 -7.85 6.82 6.09
CA PRO A 93 -7.83 7.48 7.39
C PRO A 93 -7.79 9.00 7.23
N GLY A 94 -8.22 9.73 8.25
CA GLY A 94 -8.09 11.19 8.27
C GLY A 94 -6.62 11.63 8.21
N LEU A 95 -6.36 12.73 7.50
CA LEU A 95 -5.01 13.26 7.28
C LEU A 95 -4.22 13.44 8.58
N ASP A 96 -4.78 14.13 9.57
CA ASP A 96 -4.10 14.41 10.83
C ASP A 96 -3.77 13.13 11.60
N TRP A 97 -4.71 12.18 11.61
CA TRP A 97 -4.48 10.88 12.23
C TRP A 97 -3.34 10.14 11.52
N LEU A 98 -3.36 10.06 10.18
CA LEU A 98 -2.33 9.33 9.44
C LEU A 98 -0.96 9.99 9.62
N ALA A 99 -0.91 11.32 9.58
CA ALA A 99 0.32 12.08 9.82
C ALA A 99 0.88 11.84 11.22
N ALA A 100 0.03 11.77 12.25
CA ALA A 100 0.46 11.43 13.61
C ALA A 100 1.01 10.00 13.70
N GLN A 101 0.35 9.03 13.05
CA GLN A 101 0.80 7.63 13.04
C GLN A 101 2.15 7.45 12.35
N LEU A 102 2.42 8.16 11.24
CA LEU A 102 3.68 7.98 10.51
C LEU A 102 4.90 8.63 11.17
N ARG A 103 4.69 9.57 12.11
CA ARG A 103 5.76 10.25 12.85
C ARG A 103 6.16 9.55 14.14
N ALA A 104 5.29 8.68 14.66
CA ALA A 104 5.56 7.84 15.81
C ALA A 104 6.39 6.63 15.40
#